data_AF-A0A212R5P2-F1
#
_entry.id   AF-A0A212R5P2-F1
#
_cell.length_a   1.000
_cell.length_b   1.000
_cell.length_c   1.000
_cell.angle_alpha   90.00
_cell.angle_beta   90.00
_cell.angle_gamma   90.00
#
_symmetry.space_group_name_H-M   'P 1'
#
loop_
_entity.id
_entity.type
_entity.pdbx_description
1 polymer ?
#
loop_
_entity_poly.entity_id
_entity_poly.type
_entity_poly.pdbx_seq_one_letter_code
_entity_poly.pdbx_strand_id
1 'polypeptide(L)'
;FYTPDVAPLDYAATQNNLGIAYRQLSEHEDPVGNIERALQAFREALRFRTPERTPLFYAEAQHEIGRAYQRRAELQADPARRCADLQAAVRAFREALRFRTPEATPRGHEETRKALEEAEEALRGAGCPEAG
;
A
#
# COMPACT_ATOMS: atom_id res chain seq x y z
N PHE A 1 17.68 17.21 6.95
CA PHE A 1 16.28 17.18 6.48
C PHE A 1 16.29 17.33 4.97
N TYR A 2 15.81 16.32 4.24
CA TYR A 2 15.69 16.39 2.78
C TYR A 2 14.39 17.11 2.41
N THR A 3 14.44 18.06 1.49
CA THR A 3 13.25 18.71 0.91
C THR A 3 13.02 18.18 -0.51
N PRO A 4 11.77 18.21 -1.02
CA PRO A 4 11.46 17.81 -2.40
C PRO A 4 12.33 18.51 -3.45
N ASP A 5 12.73 19.75 -3.18
CA ASP A 5 13.48 20.61 -4.11
C ASP A 5 14.97 20.27 -4.18
N VAL A 6 15.52 19.59 -3.17
CA VAL A 6 16.96 19.31 -3.06
C VAL A 6 17.26 17.83 -3.31
N ALA A 7 16.44 16.93 -2.79
CA ALA A 7 16.65 15.49 -2.91
C ALA A 7 15.30 14.76 -2.97
N PRO A 8 14.60 14.80 -4.12
CA PRO A 8 13.22 14.32 -4.24
C PRO A 8 13.08 12.82 -3.94
N LEU A 9 14.07 12.00 -4.33
CA LEU A 9 14.03 10.55 -4.07
C LEU A 9 14.32 10.20 -2.61
N ASP A 10 15.22 10.94 -1.94
CA ASP A 10 15.50 10.75 -0.51
C ASP A 10 14.31 11.21 0.35
N TYR A 11 13.67 12.32 -0.03
CA TYR A 11 12.41 12.74 0.57
C TYR A 11 11.33 11.68 0.40
N ALA A 12 11.18 11.11 -0.79
CA ALA A 12 10.21 10.04 -1.04
C ALA A 12 10.51 8.77 -0.24
N ALA A 13 11.78 8.39 -0.09
CA ALA A 13 12.21 7.29 0.76
C ALA A 13 11.87 7.56 2.24
N THR A 14 12.08 8.80 2.70
CA THR A 14 11.70 9.22 4.06
C THR A 14 10.20 9.09 4.28
N GLN A 15 9.38 9.55 3.33
CA GLN A 15 7.92 9.43 3.38
C GLN A 15 7.45 7.96 3.36
N ASN A 16 8.08 7.12 2.53
CA ASN A 16 7.79 5.69 2.51
C ASN A 16 8.08 5.02 3.87
N ASN A 17 9.23 5.31 4.48
CA ASN A 17 9.60 4.78 5.79
C ASN A 17 8.66 5.29 6.89
N LEU A 18 8.25 6.56 6.82
CA LEU A 18 7.25 7.12 7.72
C LEU A 18 5.91 6.40 7.58
N GLY A 19 5.50 6.06 6.35
CA GLY A 19 4.30 5.28 6.09
C GLY A 19 4.36 3.88 6.72
N ILE A 20 5.48 3.18 6.56
CA ILE A 20 5.70 1.86 7.15
C ILE A 20 5.64 1.93 8.68
N ALA A 21 6.30 2.93 9.27
CA ALA A 21 6.30 3.14 10.72
C ALA A 21 4.88 3.36 11.26
N TYR A 22 4.09 4.24 10.63
CA TYR A 22 2.70 4.44 11.03
C TYR A 22 1.83 3.19 10.85
N ARG A 23 2.02 2.44 9.75
CA ARG A 23 1.28 1.19 9.55
C ARG A 23 1.59 0.17 10.65
N GLN A 24 2.86 0.02 11.04
CA GLN A 24 3.24 -0.83 12.18
C GLN A 24 2.66 -0.30 13.50
N LEU A 25 2.72 1.01 13.72
CA LEU A 25 2.20 1.63 14.94
C LEU A 25 0.69 1.42 15.10
N SER A 26 -0.07 1.32 14.00
CA SER A 26 -1.51 1.00 14.02
C SER A 26 -1.86 -0.36 14.63
N GLU A 27 -0.88 -1.25 14.77
CA GLU A 27 -1.05 -2.56 15.43
C GLU A 27 -1.02 -2.41 16.97
N HIS A 28 -0.55 -1.26 17.48
CA HIS A 28 -0.33 -1.01 18.90
C HIS A 28 -1.15 0.17 19.46
N GLU A 29 -1.29 1.25 18.70
CA GLU A 29 -2.01 2.47 19.12
C GLU A 29 -2.68 3.18 17.95
N ASP A 30 -3.74 3.95 18.25
CA ASP A 30 -4.54 4.73 17.28
C ASP A 30 -4.68 4.06 15.90
N PRO A 31 -5.30 2.86 15.80
CA PRO A 31 -5.21 2.05 14.59
C PRO A 31 -5.70 2.77 13.33
N VAL A 32 -6.82 3.50 13.44
CA VAL A 32 -7.40 4.21 12.30
C VAL A 32 -6.56 5.44 11.94
N GLY A 33 -6.21 6.29 12.92
CA GLY A 33 -5.46 7.52 12.65
C GLY A 33 -4.06 7.23 12.11
N ASN A 34 -3.39 6.20 12.61
CA ASN A 34 -2.09 5.79 12.11
C ASN A 34 -2.15 5.20 10.70
N ILE A 35 -3.19 4.44 10.36
CA ILE A 35 -3.36 3.98 8.97
C ILE A 35 -3.63 5.15 8.01
N GLU A 36 -4.39 6.17 8.42
CA GLU A 36 -4.59 7.37 7.61
C GLU A 36 -3.30 8.14 7.37
N ARG A 37 -2.47 8.31 8.41
CA ARG A 37 -1.12 8.90 8.29
C ARG A 37 -0.21 8.08 7.38
N ALA A 38 -0.27 6.75 7.48
CA ALA A 38 0.50 5.86 6.62
C ALA A 38 0.13 6.05 5.14
N LEU A 39 -1.15 6.03 4.82
CA LEU A 39 -1.66 6.27 3.46
C LEU A 39 -1.28 7.66 2.93
N GLN A 40 -1.30 8.69 3.77
CA GLN A 40 -0.85 10.02 3.39
C GLN A 40 0.64 10.03 3.04
N ALA A 41 1.49 9.43 3.87
CA ALA A 41 2.93 9.37 3.65
C ALA A 41 3.29 8.57 2.37
N PHE A 42 2.63 7.42 2.13
CA PHE A 42 2.86 6.67 0.90
C PHE A 42 2.42 7.44 -0.35
N ARG A 43 1.27 8.11 -0.32
CA ARG A 43 0.82 8.96 -1.44
C ARG A 43 1.78 10.11 -1.71
N GLU A 44 2.36 10.70 -0.67
CA GLU A 44 3.39 11.72 -0.82
C GLU A 44 4.66 11.14 -1.46
N ALA A 45 5.10 9.94 -1.06
CA ALA A 45 6.23 9.25 -1.70
C ALA A 45 5.98 8.99 -3.20
N LEU A 46 4.76 8.60 -3.58
CA LEU A 46 4.35 8.34 -4.97
C LEU A 46 4.36 9.59 -5.86
N ARG A 47 4.41 10.81 -5.32
CA ARG A 47 4.59 12.03 -6.12
C ARG A 47 5.97 12.11 -6.78
N PHE A 48 6.94 11.40 -6.23
CA PHE A 48 8.34 11.41 -6.69
C PHE A 48 8.78 10.03 -7.18
N ARG A 49 8.27 8.96 -6.55
CA ARG A 49 8.44 7.59 -7.02
C ARG A 49 7.40 7.32 -8.10
N THR A 50 7.80 7.33 -9.37
CA THR A 50 6.90 7.14 -10.51
C THR A 50 7.23 5.85 -11.26
N PRO A 51 6.27 5.27 -12.01
CA PRO A 51 6.51 4.12 -12.87
C PRO A 51 7.69 4.33 -13.84
N GLU A 52 7.83 5.53 -14.39
CA GLU A 52 8.80 5.84 -15.44
C GLU A 52 10.22 6.03 -14.89
N ARG A 53 10.35 6.60 -13.69
CA ARG A 53 11.66 6.95 -13.12
C ARG A 53 12.17 5.93 -12.12
N THR A 54 11.28 5.34 -11.33
CA THR A 54 11.63 4.45 -10.22
C THR A 54 10.61 3.33 -10.06
N PRO A 55 10.45 2.45 -11.07
CA PRO A 55 9.36 1.47 -11.12
C PRO A 55 9.30 0.54 -9.89
N LEU A 56 10.46 0.07 -9.41
CA LEU A 56 10.51 -0.84 -8.26
C LEU A 56 10.12 -0.14 -6.94
N PHE A 57 10.58 1.10 -6.73
CA PHE A 57 10.20 1.88 -5.54
C PHE A 57 8.75 2.35 -5.58
N TYR A 58 8.22 2.61 -6.78
CA TYR A 58 6.80 2.87 -6.99
C TYR A 58 5.96 1.64 -6.60
N ALA A 59 6.34 0.46 -7.08
CA ALA A 59 5.64 -0.78 -6.75
C ALA A 59 5.74 -1.17 -5.28
N GLU A 60 6.85 -0.86 -4.62
CA GLU A 60 6.98 -1.03 -3.16
C GLU A 60 6.00 -0.15 -2.39
N ALA A 61 5.88 1.13 -2.75
CA ALA A 61 4.91 2.02 -2.12
C ALA A 61 3.47 1.57 -2.38
N GLN A 62 3.16 1.09 -3.59
CA GLN A 62 1.86 0.50 -3.91
C GLN A 62 1.56 -0.76 -3.08
N HIS A 63 2.54 -1.64 -2.87
CA HIS A 63 2.39 -2.80 -2.00
C HIS A 63 2.04 -2.38 -0.55
N GLU A 64 2.76 -1.41 0.01
CA GLU A 64 2.49 -0.95 1.37
C GLU A 64 1.13 -0.22 1.49
N ILE A 65 0.70 0.50 0.45
CA ILE A 65 -0.65 1.05 0.36
C ILE A 65 -1.70 -0.08 0.40
N GLY A 66 -1.46 -1.18 -0.31
CA GLY A 66 -2.33 -2.35 -0.28
C GLY A 66 -2.50 -2.91 1.13
N ARG A 67 -1.39 -3.09 1.85
CA ARG A 67 -1.39 -3.55 3.24
C ARG A 67 -2.09 -2.58 4.19
N ALA A 68 -1.89 -1.28 4.01
CA ALA A 68 -2.55 -0.25 4.81
C ALA A 68 -4.09 -0.30 4.63
N TYR A 69 -4.56 -0.48 3.39
CA TYR A 69 -6.00 -0.64 3.14
C TYR A 69 -6.56 -1.96 3.68
N GLN A 70 -5.85 -3.09 3.58
CA GLN A 70 -6.28 -4.34 4.23
C GLN A 70 -6.48 -4.12 5.72
N ARG A 71 -5.49 -3.51 6.38
CA ARG A 71 -5.57 -3.21 7.80
C ARG A 71 -6.74 -2.28 8.13
N ARG A 72 -7.01 -1.27 7.30
CA ARG A 72 -8.19 -0.41 7.50
C ARG A 72 -9.51 -1.15 7.35
N ALA A 73 -9.58 -2.07 6.37
CA ALA A 73 -10.76 -2.90 6.14
C ALA A 73 -11.07 -3.81 7.34
N GLU A 74 -10.04 -4.37 7.99
CA GLU A 74 -10.20 -5.17 9.21
C GLU A 74 -10.80 -4.38 10.38
N LEU A 75 -10.49 -3.08 10.44
CA LEU A 75 -10.94 -2.17 11.50
C LEU A 75 -12.34 -1.59 11.21
N GLN A 76 -12.90 -1.85 10.04
CA GLN A 76 -14.12 -1.20 9.56
C GLN A 76 -15.38 -2.02 9.87
N ALA A 77 -16.33 -1.40 10.59
CA ALA A 77 -17.63 -1.99 10.87
C ALA A 77 -18.65 -1.78 9.74
N ASP A 78 -18.51 -0.70 8.97
CA ASP A 78 -19.37 -0.40 7.83
C ASP A 78 -19.03 -1.29 6.62
N PRO A 79 -19.95 -2.16 6.14
CA PRO A 79 -19.65 -3.09 5.05
C PRO A 79 -19.26 -2.39 3.75
N ALA A 80 -19.87 -1.24 3.43
CA ALA A 80 -19.58 -0.52 2.19
C ALA A 80 -18.17 0.08 2.22
N ARG A 81 -17.77 0.67 3.35
CA ARG A 81 -16.41 1.18 3.56
C ARG A 81 -15.38 0.04 3.58
N ARG A 82 -15.72 -1.09 4.20
CA ARG A 82 -14.87 -2.28 4.22
C ARG A 82 -14.64 -2.80 2.79
N CYS A 83 -15.69 -2.87 1.98
CA CYS A 83 -15.57 -3.24 0.57
C CYS A 83 -14.70 -2.25 -0.22
N ALA A 84 -14.89 -0.94 -0.02
CA ALA A 84 -14.09 0.07 -0.70
C ALA A 84 -12.59 -0.06 -0.36
N ASP A 85 -12.26 -0.34 0.91
CA ASP A 85 -10.89 -0.56 1.35
C ASP A 85 -10.30 -1.86 0.78
N LEU A 86 -11.03 -2.97 0.81
CA LEU A 86 -10.57 -4.23 0.20
C LEU A 86 -10.32 -4.08 -1.30
N GLN A 87 -11.20 -3.39 -2.01
CA GLN A 87 -11.00 -3.10 -3.43
C GLN A 87 -9.79 -2.20 -3.69
N ALA A 88 -9.56 -1.21 -2.82
CA ALA A 88 -8.38 -0.36 -2.91
C ALA A 88 -7.09 -1.15 -2.66
N ALA A 89 -7.11 -2.11 -1.73
CA ALA A 89 -6.00 -3.03 -1.50
C ALA A 89 -5.67 -3.88 -2.73
N VAL A 90 -6.69 -4.54 -3.31
CA VAL A 90 -6.54 -5.36 -4.51
C VAL A 90 -5.96 -4.55 -5.68
N ARG A 91 -6.48 -3.35 -5.93
CA ARG A 91 -5.94 -2.46 -6.98
C ARG A 91 -4.47 -2.10 -6.74
N ALA A 92 -4.11 -1.77 -5.50
CA ALA A 92 -2.74 -1.39 -5.16
C ALA A 92 -1.76 -2.58 -5.32
N PHE A 93 -2.15 -3.79 -4.91
CA PHE A 93 -1.31 -4.98 -5.13
C PHE A 93 -1.19 -5.36 -6.60
N ARG A 94 -2.27 -5.29 -7.38
CA ARG A 94 -2.22 -5.51 -8.83
C ARG A 94 -1.29 -4.50 -9.51
N GLU A 95 -1.36 -3.24 -9.11
CA GLU A 95 -0.47 -2.20 -9.62
C GLU A 95 1.00 -2.46 -9.27
N ALA A 96 1.29 -2.90 -8.04
CA ALA A 96 2.63 -3.30 -7.63
C ALA A 96 3.18 -4.48 -8.45
N LEU A 97 2.35 -5.49 -8.74
CA LEU A 97 2.72 -6.67 -9.53
C LEU A 97 3.03 -6.37 -11.01
N ARG A 98 2.64 -5.20 -11.53
CA ARG A 98 3.05 -4.78 -12.88
C ARG A 98 4.56 -4.55 -13.00
N PHE A 99 5.25 -4.27 -11.89
CA PHE A 99 6.68 -3.98 -11.87
C PHE A 99 7.48 -4.96 -11.00
N ARG A 100 6.86 -5.54 -9.97
CA ARG A 100 7.46 -6.63 -9.19
C ARG A 100 7.23 -7.95 -9.92
N THR A 101 8.13 -8.34 -10.81
CA THR A 101 8.06 -9.64 -11.51
C THR A 101 8.93 -10.70 -10.82
N PRO A 102 8.74 -12.00 -11.12
CA PRO A 102 9.62 -13.07 -10.64
C PRO A 102 11.10 -12.83 -10.99
N GLU A 103 11.39 -12.20 -12.12
CA GLU A 103 12.75 -11.94 -12.61
C GLU A 103 13.35 -10.69 -11.96
N ALA A 104 12.58 -9.61 -11.85
CA ALA A 104 13.06 -8.33 -11.35
C ALA A 104 13.19 -8.32 -9.82
N THR A 105 12.20 -8.88 -9.13
CA THR A 105 12.13 -8.88 -7.66
C THR A 105 11.46 -10.16 -7.15
N PRO A 106 12.14 -11.33 -7.18
CA PRO A 106 11.51 -12.61 -6.86
C PRO A 106 10.75 -12.62 -5.53
N ARG A 107 11.40 -12.14 -4.46
CA ARG A 107 10.79 -12.06 -3.11
C ARG A 107 9.62 -11.08 -3.07
N GLY A 108 9.82 -9.85 -3.56
CA GLY A 108 8.78 -8.83 -3.56
C GLY A 108 7.56 -9.21 -4.41
N HIS A 109 7.77 -9.91 -5.52
CA HIS A 109 6.70 -10.48 -6.34
C HIS A 109 5.91 -11.53 -5.55
N GLU A 110 6.58 -12.50 -4.92
CA GLU A 110 5.93 -13.54 -4.13
C GLU A 110 5.12 -12.95 -2.96
N GLU A 111 5.71 -12.04 -2.19
CA GLU A 111 5.07 -11.34 -1.08
C GLU A 111 3.81 -10.58 -1.55
N THR A 112 3.91 -9.86 -2.67
CA THR A 112 2.78 -9.08 -3.20
C THR A 112 1.68 -9.98 -3.76
N ARG A 113 2.04 -11.08 -4.43
CA ARG A 113 1.08 -12.07 -4.93
C ARG A 113 0.29 -12.70 -3.79
N LYS A 114 0.97 -13.10 -2.71
CA LYS A 114 0.32 -13.66 -1.53
C LYS A 114 -0.65 -12.65 -0.89
N ALA A 115 -0.21 -11.40 -0.72
CA ALA A 115 -1.05 -10.35 -0.16
C ALA A 115 -2.27 -10.03 -1.05
N LEU A 116 -2.12 -10.09 -2.38
CA LEU A 116 -3.23 -9.98 -3.32
C LEU A 116 -4.24 -11.11 -3.14
N GLU A 117 -3.78 -12.36 -3.05
CA GLU A 117 -4.64 -13.53 -2.83
C GLU A 117 -5.45 -13.38 -1.53
N GLU A 118 -4.79 -13.00 -0.43
CA GLU A 118 -5.44 -12.72 0.86
C GLU A 118 -6.49 -11.59 0.74
N ALA A 119 -6.19 -10.51 0.01
CA ALA A 119 -7.11 -9.41 -0.19
C ALA A 119 -8.34 -9.81 -1.04
N GLU A 120 -8.14 -10.61 -2.09
CA GLU A 120 -9.23 -11.11 -2.93
C GLU A 120 -10.11 -12.12 -2.19
N GLU A 121 -9.54 -12.97 -1.35
CA GLU A 121 -10.29 -13.86 -0.46
C GLU A 121 -11.11 -13.06 0.56
N ALA A 122 -10.53 -12.04 1.19
CA ALA A 122 -11.26 -11.17 2.10
C ALA A 122 -12.39 -10.42 1.39
N LEU A 123 -12.19 -9.98 0.15
CA LEU A 123 -13.20 -9.33 -0.68
C LEU A 123 -14.38 -10.28 -0.97
N ARG A 124 -14.09 -11.51 -1.40
CA ARG A 124 -15.11 -12.55 -1.62
C ARG A 124 -15.84 -12.92 -0.33
N GLY A 125 -15.11 -13.11 0.76
CA GLY A 125 -15.67 -13.47 2.06
C GLY A 125 -16.56 -12.38 2.67
N ALA A 126 -16.31 -11.12 2.34
CA ALA A 126 -17.14 -9.99 2.74
C ALA A 126 -18.36 -9.76 1.83
N GLY A 127 -18.53 -10.55 0.75
CA GLY A 127 -19.62 -10.38 -0.21
C GLY A 127 -19.50 -9.09 -1.05
N CYS A 128 -18.28 -8.57 -1.20
CA CYS A 128 -18.02 -7.33 -1.92
C CYS A 128 -17.93 -7.58 -3.44
N PRO A 129 -18.30 -6.61 -4.28
CA PRO A 129 -18.06 -6.69 -5.72
C PRO A 129 -16.56 -6.70 -6.02
N GLU A 130 -16.18 -7.35 -7.11
CA GLU A 130 -14.78 -7.43 -7.54
C GLU A 130 -14.17 -6.04 -7.72
N ALA A 131 -12.87 -5.93 -7.42
CA ALA A 131 -12.13 -4.72 -7.73
C ALA A 131 -11.87 -4.70 -9.25
N GLY A 132 -12.50 -3.75 -9.95
CA GLY A 132 -12.17 -3.43 -11.34
C GLY A 132 -10.75 -2.91 -11.50
#